data_AF-A0A5P5X5U6-F1
#
_entry.id   AF-A0A5P5X5U6-F1
#
_cell.length_a   1.000
_cell.length_b   1.000
_cell.length_c   1.000
_cell.angle_alpha   90.00
_cell.angle_beta   90.00
_cell.angle_gamma   90.00
#
_symmetry.space_group_name_H-M   'P 1'
#
loop_
_entity.id
_entity.type
_entity.pdbx_description
1 polymer ?
#
loop_
_entity_poly.entity_id
_entity_poly.type
_entity_poly.pdbx_seq_one_letter_code
_entity_poly.pdbx_strand_id
1 'polypeptide(L)'
;MPDGRNDVLFAGYQAQGTLGREIQSGSHTVDIDNQPIEANAQIHTISGYSAHADQSDLLKFVIGIPAQPKAVHLIHGEKEAKKS
;
A
#
# COMPACT_ATOMS: atom_id res chain seq x y z
N MET A 1 5.35 -4.60 -19.20
CA MET A 1 5.36 -3.18 -18.79
C MET A 1 5.91 -2.17 -19.80
N PRO A 2 6.52 -2.53 -20.96
CA PRO A 2 7.02 -1.51 -21.88
C PRO A 2 5.96 -0.94 -22.84
N ASP A 3 4.81 -1.61 -22.99
CA ASP A 3 3.70 -1.13 -23.82
C ASP A 3 2.74 -0.27 -22.98
N GLY A 4 2.66 1.02 -23.32
CA GLY A 4 1.85 2.03 -22.64
C GLY A 4 0.34 1.91 -22.87
N ARG A 5 -0.12 0.91 -23.64
CA ARG A 5 -1.54 0.54 -23.74
C ARG A 5 -2.02 -0.34 -22.58
N ASN A 6 -1.09 -0.80 -21.73
CA ASN A 6 -1.41 -1.65 -20.59
C ASN A 6 -1.54 -0.83 -19.30
N ASP A 7 -2.37 -1.32 -18.41
CA ASP A 7 -2.57 -0.79 -17.06
C ASP A 7 -2.05 -1.77 -16.01
N VAL A 8 -1.43 -1.24 -14.95
CA VAL A 8 -1.09 -1.98 -13.72
C VAL A 8 -1.97 -1.48 -12.60
N LEU A 9 -2.66 -2.43 -11.96
CA LEU A 9 -3.57 -2.13 -10.86
C LEU A 9 -3.04 -2.71 -9.56
N PHE A 10 -2.67 -1.85 -8.62
CA PHE A 10 -2.38 -2.25 -7.25
C PHE A 10 -3.67 -2.26 -6.42
N ALA A 11 -4.05 -3.45 -5.95
CA ALA A 11 -5.24 -3.67 -5.12
C ALA A 11 -4.98 -3.55 -3.60
N GLY A 12 -3.74 -3.22 -3.20
CA GLY A 12 -3.35 -3.19 -1.80
C GLY A 12 -2.03 -2.46 -1.55
N TYR A 13 -1.68 -2.34 -0.27
CA TYR A 13 -0.50 -1.62 0.19
C TYR A 13 0.79 -2.22 -0.35
N GLN A 14 1.70 -1.37 -0.86
CA GLN A 14 3.04 -1.78 -1.27
C GLN A 14 4.06 -1.33 -0.23
N ALA A 15 4.72 -2.28 0.45
CA ALA A 15 5.69 -1.94 1.48
C ALA A 15 6.96 -1.29 0.93
N GLN A 16 7.61 -0.45 1.74
CA GLN A 16 8.91 0.14 1.39
C GLN A 16 9.94 -0.95 1.01
N GLY A 17 10.68 -0.73 -0.07
CA GLY A 17 11.69 -1.67 -0.58
C GLY A 17 11.14 -2.79 -1.46
N THR A 18 9.83 -2.82 -1.74
CA THR A 18 9.25 -3.73 -2.73
C THR A 18 9.25 -3.13 -4.13
N LEU A 19 9.33 -3.99 -5.15
CA LEU A 19 9.16 -3.61 -6.56
C LEU A 19 7.83 -2.86 -6.78
N GLY A 20 6.75 -3.29 -6.14
CA GLY A 20 5.46 -2.62 -6.24
C GLY A 20 5.50 -1.17 -5.74
N ARG A 21 6.25 -0.90 -4.67
CA ARG A 21 6.46 0.47 -4.17
C ARG A 21 7.31 1.29 -5.12
N GLU A 22 8.33 0.69 -5.73
CA GLU A 22 9.18 1.33 -6.73
C GLU A 22 8.35 1.74 -7.96
N ILE A 23 7.53 0.82 -8.49
CA ILE A 23 6.61 1.09 -9.60
C ILE A 23 5.60 2.20 -9.23
N GLN A 24 5.01 2.15 -8.03
CA GLN A 24 4.09 3.20 -7.56
C GLN A 24 4.75 4.58 -7.43
N SER A 25 6.05 4.64 -7.17
CA SER A 25 6.78 5.91 -7.03
C SER A 25 7.05 6.61 -8.36
N GLY A 26 6.75 5.96 -9.50
CA GLY A 26 6.95 6.52 -10.84
C GLY A 26 8.33 6.29 -11.43
N SER A 27 9.09 5.30 -10.93
CA SER A 27 10.35 4.88 -11.55
C SER A 27 10.13 4.50 -13.01
N HIS A 28 10.83 5.18 -13.93
CA HIS A 28 10.68 4.95 -15.37
C HIS A 28 11.28 3.62 -15.82
N THR A 29 12.25 3.11 -15.05
CA THR A 29 12.86 1.80 -15.24
C THR A 29 12.89 1.10 -13.89
N VAL A 30 12.46 -0.15 -13.86
CA VAL A 30 12.48 -1.02 -12.69
C VAL A 30 13.17 -2.33 -13.02
N ASP A 31 13.83 -2.95 -12.04
CA ASP A 31 14.46 -4.25 -12.24
C ASP A 31 13.46 -5.38 -11.96
N ILE A 32 13.27 -6.26 -12.95
CA ILE A 32 12.46 -7.46 -12.83
C ILE A 32 13.31 -8.63 -13.31
N ASP A 33 13.58 -9.59 -12.44
CA ASP A 33 14.41 -10.77 -12.72
C ASP A 33 15.83 -10.44 -13.22
N ASN A 34 16.47 -9.40 -12.65
CA ASN A 34 17.77 -8.87 -13.08
C ASN A 34 17.76 -8.31 -14.51
N GLN A 35 16.60 -7.89 -14.99
CA GLN A 35 16.45 -7.20 -16.27
C GLN A 35 15.83 -5.82 -16.03
N PRO A 36 16.43 -4.75 -16.56
CA PRO A 36 15.83 -3.43 -16.53
C PRO A 36 14.64 -3.39 -17.48
N ILE A 37 13.46 -3.04 -16.97
CA ILE A 37 12.23 -2.94 -17.74
C ILE A 37 11.69 -1.51 -17.64
N GLU A 38 11.37 -0.92 -18.79
CA GLU A 38 10.65 0.35 -18.83
C GLU A 38 9.21 0.18 -18.31
N ALA A 39 8.84 1.01 -17.34
CA ALA A 39 7.51 1.06 -16.75
C ALA A 39 6.64 2.09 -17.49
N ASN A 40 6.29 1.80 -18.74
CA ASN A 40 5.48 2.67 -19.59
C ASN A 40 3.96 2.47 -19.40
N ALA A 41 3.56 1.42 -18.67
CA ALA A 41 2.17 1.14 -18.35
C ALA A 41 1.57 2.21 -17.42
N GLN A 42 0.27 2.48 -17.56
CA GLN A 42 -0.42 3.37 -16.63
C GLN A 42 -0.58 2.69 -15.27
N ILE A 43 -0.22 3.39 -14.20
CA ILE A 43 -0.24 2.84 -12.84
C ILE A 43 -1.45 3.37 -12.08
N HIS A 44 -2.27 2.45 -11.58
CA HIS A 44 -3.47 2.74 -10.79
C HIS A 44 -3.36 2.07 -9.42
N THR A 45 -3.85 2.74 -8.38
CA THR A 45 -3.95 2.17 -7.04
C THR A 45 -5.38 2.30 -6.55
N ILE A 46 -6.00 1.18 -6.19
CA ILE A 46 -7.32 1.18 -5.56
C ILE A 46 -7.13 0.89 -4.08
N SER A 47 -7.28 1.93 -3.26
CA SER A 47 -7.45 1.80 -1.80
C SER A 47 -8.85 1.25 -1.49
N GLY A 48 -8.95 0.20 -0.68
CA GLY A 48 -10.23 -0.40 -0.25
C GLY A 48 -10.47 -1.85 -0.67
N TYR A 49 -9.65 -2.45 -1.55
CA TYR A 49 -9.61 -3.91 -1.80
C TYR A 49 -8.54 -4.64 -0.98
N SER A 50 -7.76 -3.87 -0.21
CA SER A 50 -6.91 -4.40 0.85
C SER A 50 -7.81 -5.04 1.91
N ALA A 51 -7.65 -6.34 2.18
CA ALA A 51 -8.33 -7.02 3.28
C ALA A 51 -7.96 -6.47 4.68
N HIS A 52 -7.15 -5.41 4.75
CA HIS A 52 -6.83 -4.67 5.96
C HIS A 52 -7.76 -3.47 6.11
N ALA A 53 -8.39 -3.37 7.28
CA ALA A 53 -9.19 -2.22 7.68
C ALA A 53 -8.40 -0.92 7.52
N ASP A 54 -9.01 0.05 6.84
CA ASP A 54 -8.46 1.39 6.71
C ASP A 54 -8.37 2.05 8.10
N GLN A 55 -7.57 3.11 8.25
CA GLN A 55 -7.40 3.83 9.52
C GLN A 55 -8.74 4.21 10.17
N SER A 56 -9.71 4.62 9.34
CA SER A 56 -11.05 5.00 9.80
C SER A 56 -11.84 3.83 10.41
N ASP A 57 -11.62 2.61 9.92
CA ASP A 57 -12.30 1.42 10.42
C ASP A 57 -11.63 0.89 11.69
N LEU A 58 -10.31 1.02 11.81
CA LEU A 58 -9.60 0.79 13.07
C LEU A 58 -10.08 1.76 14.17
N LEU A 59 -10.25 3.04 13.85
CA LEU A 59 -10.80 4.03 14.79
C LEU A 59 -12.23 3.68 15.22
N LYS A 60 -13.12 3.34 14.28
CA LYS A 60 -14.49 2.89 14.59
C LYS A 60 -14.48 1.63 15.46
N PHE A 61 -13.60 0.67 15.18
CA PHE A 61 -13.46 -0.55 15.96
C PHE A 61 -13.08 -0.25 17.41
N VAL A 62 -12.09 0.62 17.65
CA VAL A 62 -11.66 1.01 19.00
C VAL A 62 -12.75 1.77 19.75
N ILE A 63 -13.45 2.70 19.08
CA ILE A 63 -14.55 3.49 19.68
C ILE A 63 -15.74 2.59 20.05
N GLY A 64 -15.98 1.53 19.28
CA GLY A 64 -17.07 0.59 19.50
C GLY A 64 -16.90 -0.39 20.66
N ILE A 65 -15.74 -0.41 21.34
CA ILE A 65 -15.48 -1.35 22.45
C ILE A 65 -16.26 -0.88 23.70
N PRO A 66 -17.22 -1.67 24.23
CA PRO A 66 -18.08 -1.25 25.35
C PRO A 66 -17.33 -0.88 26.64
N ALA A 67 -16.18 -1.52 26.88
CA ALA A 67 -15.25 -1.18 27.94
C ALA A 67 -13.92 -0.76 27.30
N GLN A 68 -13.59 0.53 27.36
CA GLN A 68 -12.43 1.05 26.64
C GLN A 68 -11.12 0.38 27.12
N PRO A 69 -10.24 0.00 26.18
CA PRO A 69 -8.94 -0.56 26.53
C PRO A 69 -8.09 0.49 27.24
N LYS A 70 -7.35 0.08 28.28
CA LYS A 70 -6.43 0.97 29.00
C LYS A 70 -5.19 1.35 28.17
N ALA A 71 -4.88 0.57 27.14
CA ALA A 71 -3.78 0.80 26.21
C ALA A 71 -4.06 0.12 24.86
N VAL A 72 -3.58 0.72 23.77
CA VAL A 72 -3.62 0.16 22.41
C VAL A 72 -2.20 0.14 21.87
N HIS A 73 -1.76 -1.01 21.35
CA HIS A 73 -0.42 -1.19 20.79
C HIS A 73 -0.50 -1.52 19.30
N LEU A 74 0.09 -0.66 18.46
CA LEU A 74 0.17 -0.86 17.01
C LEU A 74 1.39 -1.73 16.68
N ILE A 75 1.17 -3.01 16.36
CA ILE A 75 2.23 -3.99 16.11
C ILE A 75 2.58 -4.17 14.62
N HIS A 76 1.72 -3.72 13.70
CA HIS A 76 1.90 -3.86 12.25
C HIS A 76 1.52 -2.54 11.55
N GLY A 77 2.38 -2.04 10.66
CA GLY A 77 2.24 -0.74 9.99
C GLY A 77 3.56 0.05 10.01
N GLU A 78 3.83 0.77 8.91
CA GLU A 78 5.00 1.64 8.82
C GLU A 78 4.95 2.79 9.84
N LYS A 79 6.12 3.36 10.19
CA LYS A 79 6.22 4.38 11.25
C LYS A 79 5.33 5.60 11.00
N GLU A 80 5.13 5.98 9.74
CA GLU A 80 4.27 7.10 9.36
C GLU A 80 2.77 6.77 9.49
N ALA A 81 2.36 5.51 9.28
CA ALA A 81 1.00 5.05 9.55
C ALA A 81 0.66 4.97 11.05
N LYS A 82 1.66 5.15 11.93
CA LYS A 82 1.51 5.19 13.40
C LYS A 82 1.47 6.62 13.96
N LYS A 83 1.56 7.66 13.13
CA LYS A 83 1.39 9.05 13.57
C LYS A 83 -0.05 9.49 13.35
N SER A 84 -0.65 9.97 14.44
CA SER A 84 -2.01 10.52 14.55
C SER A 84 -2.21 11.80 13.77
#